data_AF-A0A2A5WWT2-F1
#
_entry.id   AF-A0A2A5WWT2-F1
#
_cell.length_a   1.000
_cell.length_b   1.000
_cell.length_c   1.000
_cell.angle_alpha   90.00
_cell.angle_beta   90.00
_cell.angle_gamma   90.00
#
_symmetry.space_group_name_H-M   'P 1'
#
loop_
_entity.id
_entity.type
_entity.pdbx_description
1 polymer ?
#
loop_
_entity_poly.entity_id
_entity_poly.type
_entity_poly.pdbx_seq_one_letter_code
_entity_poly.pdbx_strand_id
1 'polypeptide(L)'
;MNNFLIFFLFLIHPIYISSSKIIIINDTAEVNIKIFRDDLEDDLRLFYNKSISIDNIIKLQNASSQIDTYIQNKFELRIDNSKIKLSEFKYNLINDLVEISCSFDFKKDFNEINIINNILFEVYKIQKNVVFINVEKQSKSHIFSFSDREKTFSY
;
A
#
# COMPACT_ATOMS: atom_id res chain seq x y z
N MET A 1 29.46 -9.02 38.13
CA MET A 1 28.23 -9.85 38.29
C MET A 1 27.17 -8.90 38.79
N ASN A 2 26.20 -8.37 38.04
CA ASN A 2 25.35 -8.88 36.97
C ASN A 2 25.33 -7.84 35.83
N ASN A 3 25.87 -8.09 34.64
CA ASN A 3 25.18 -8.71 33.50
C ASN A 3 23.65 -8.75 33.52
N PHE A 4 23.09 -8.16 32.45
CA PHE A 4 22.01 -8.75 31.65
C PHE A 4 20.58 -8.47 32.11
N LEU A 5 20.07 -7.23 31.91
CA LEU A 5 18.62 -7.00 31.91
C LEU A 5 18.17 -5.66 31.26
N ILE A 6 18.85 -5.20 30.21
CA ILE A 6 18.33 -4.12 29.34
C ILE A 6 18.47 -4.51 27.86
N PHE A 7 18.12 -5.75 27.52
CA PHE A 7 18.03 -6.20 26.12
C PHE A 7 16.62 -6.67 25.74
N PHE A 8 15.62 -6.47 26.61
CA PHE A 8 14.25 -6.95 26.41
C PHE A 8 13.27 -5.91 25.85
N LEU A 9 13.68 -4.64 25.69
CA LEU A 9 12.80 -3.59 25.17
C LEU A 9 12.77 -3.47 23.64
N PHE A 10 13.65 -4.19 22.93
CA PHE A 10 13.59 -4.29 21.45
C PHE A 10 12.70 -5.43 20.94
N LEU A 11 12.02 -6.16 21.84
CA LEU A 11 11.13 -7.28 21.51
C LEU A 11 9.65 -6.90 21.38
N ILE A 12 9.31 -5.62 21.43
CA ILE A 12 7.91 -5.20 21.61
C ILE A 12 7.49 -4.27 20.48
N HIS A 13 6.91 -4.91 19.47
CA HIS A 13 5.86 -4.46 18.54
C HIS A 13 6.26 -4.50 17.05
N PRO A 14 5.58 -5.31 16.20
CA PRO A 14 5.73 -5.20 14.75
C PRO A 14 5.25 -3.82 14.26
N ILE A 15 5.99 -3.24 13.32
CA ILE A 15 5.67 -1.93 12.75
C ILE A 15 4.58 -2.14 11.69
N TYR A 16 3.31 -2.04 12.11
CA TYR A 16 2.14 -2.16 11.23
C TYR A 16 1.93 -0.91 10.38
N ILE A 17 2.76 -0.75 9.36
CA ILE A 17 2.75 0.38 8.45
C ILE A 17 2.86 -0.08 7.00
N SER A 18 2.04 0.52 6.14
CA SER A 18 2.30 0.50 4.70
C SER A 18 2.52 1.92 4.18
N SER A 19 3.17 2.03 3.03
CA SER A 19 3.34 3.32 2.36
C SER A 19 2.87 3.24 0.91
N SER A 20 2.27 4.31 0.42
CA SER A 20 1.91 4.47 -0.99
C SER A 20 2.38 5.84 -1.47
N LYS A 21 3.01 5.89 -2.64
CA LYS A 21 3.42 7.13 -3.28
C LYS A 21 2.79 7.21 -4.64
N ILE A 22 1.97 8.23 -4.85
CA ILE A 22 1.37 8.58 -6.13
C ILE A 22 2.19 9.73 -6.72
N ILE A 23 2.62 9.58 -7.97
CA ILE A 23 3.38 10.60 -8.70
C ILE A 23 2.62 10.87 -10.00
N ILE A 24 2.25 12.13 -10.23
CA ILE A 24 1.66 12.60 -11.47
C ILE A 24 2.54 13.74 -11.99
N ILE A 25 3.17 13.52 -13.15
CA ILE A 25 4.01 14.51 -13.82
C ILE A 25 3.66 14.47 -15.31
N ASN A 26 3.27 15.62 -15.85
CA ASN A 26 2.72 15.77 -17.20
C ASN A 26 1.53 14.83 -17.43
N ASP A 27 1.69 13.84 -18.31
CA ASP A 27 0.67 12.86 -18.68
C ASP A 27 1.05 11.45 -18.17
N THR A 28 2.00 11.37 -17.22
CA THR A 28 2.48 10.11 -16.63
C THR A 28 2.04 10.03 -15.18
N ALA A 29 1.43 8.91 -14.81
CA ALA A 29 1.00 8.66 -13.44
C ALA A 29 1.42 7.28 -12.95
N GLU A 30 2.02 7.24 -11.76
CA GLU A 30 2.55 6.04 -11.13
C GLU A 30 2.11 5.95 -9.66
N VAL A 31 1.88 4.73 -9.20
CA VAL A 31 1.66 4.39 -7.79
C VAL A 31 2.69 3.35 -7.37
N ASN A 32 3.41 3.66 -6.30
CA ASN A 32 4.37 2.76 -5.68
C ASN A 32 3.92 2.45 -4.26
N ILE A 33 3.59 1.19 -3.98
CA ILE A 33 3.13 0.71 -2.68
C ILE A 33 4.22 -0.17 -2.07
N LYS A 34 4.48 0.00 -0.78
CA LYS A 34 5.38 -0.86 -0.01
C LYS A 34 4.67 -1.43 1.20
N ILE A 35 4.74 -2.74 1.35
CA ILE A 35 4.08 -3.52 2.41
C ILE A 35 5.06 -4.57 2.92
N PHE A 36 5.11 -4.81 4.23
CA PHE A 36 5.84 -5.96 4.75
C PHE A 36 5.22 -7.27 4.26
N ARG A 37 6.09 -8.21 3.89
CA ARG A 37 5.74 -9.45 3.20
C ARG A 37 4.82 -10.33 4.04
N ASP A 38 5.15 -10.52 5.30
CA ASP A 38 4.40 -11.32 6.27
C ASP A 38 3.02 -10.72 6.53
N ASP A 39 2.93 -9.41 6.75
CA ASP A 39 1.65 -8.72 6.91
C ASP A 39 0.76 -8.88 5.66
N LEU A 40 1.36 -8.74 4.46
CA LEU A 40 0.65 -8.94 3.19
C LEU A 40 0.19 -10.40 3.03
N GLU A 41 1.02 -11.38 3.39
CA GLU A 41 0.63 -12.80 3.39
C GLU A 41 -0.58 -13.06 4.29
N ASP A 42 -0.61 -12.47 5.50
CA ASP A 42 -1.70 -12.65 6.45
C ASP A 42 -3.02 -12.11 5.92
N ASP A 43 -3.03 -10.91 5.33
CA ASP A 43 -4.26 -10.35 4.76
C ASP A 43 -4.65 -11.04 3.44
N LEU A 44 -3.70 -11.47 2.61
CA LEU A 44 -4.02 -12.29 1.44
C LEU A 44 -4.67 -13.62 1.84
N ARG A 45 -4.19 -14.28 2.89
CA ARG A 45 -4.78 -15.52 3.42
C ARG A 45 -6.21 -15.28 3.91
N LEU A 46 -6.44 -14.20 4.64
CA LEU A 46 -7.77 -13.80 5.12
C LEU A 46 -8.70 -13.47 3.95
N PHE A 47 -8.24 -12.64 3.00
CA PHE A 47 -9.02 -12.14 1.86
C PHE A 47 -9.47 -13.26 0.92
N TYR A 48 -8.61 -14.23 0.63
CA TYR A 48 -8.93 -15.34 -0.27
C TYR A 48 -9.44 -16.60 0.45
N ASN A 49 -9.35 -16.64 1.77
CA ASN A 49 -9.57 -17.85 2.58
C ASN A 49 -8.77 -19.06 2.06
N LYS A 50 -7.47 -18.83 1.76
CA LYS A 50 -6.55 -19.81 1.17
C LYS A 50 -5.15 -19.65 1.72
N SER A 51 -4.37 -20.74 1.75
CA SER A 51 -2.95 -20.66 2.07
C SER A 51 -2.18 -20.01 0.93
N ILE A 52 -1.61 -18.83 1.19
CA ILE A 52 -0.78 -18.06 0.26
C ILE A 52 0.57 -17.80 0.95
N SER A 53 1.65 -17.93 0.19
CA SER A 53 3.01 -17.65 0.62
C SER A 53 3.74 -16.98 -0.55
N ILE A 54 4.48 -15.92 -0.25
CA ILE A 54 5.28 -15.11 -1.17
C ILE A 54 6.70 -14.91 -0.62
N ASP A 55 7.23 -15.92 0.09
CA ASP A 55 8.55 -15.94 0.74
C ASP A 55 9.78 -15.88 -0.20
N ASN A 56 9.54 -15.86 -1.50
CA ASN A 56 10.57 -15.65 -2.51
C ASN A 56 9.95 -15.05 -3.77
N ILE A 57 10.80 -14.55 -4.67
CA ILE A 57 10.38 -13.86 -5.88
C ILE A 57 9.52 -14.73 -6.82
N ILE A 58 9.78 -16.05 -6.90
CA ILE A 58 9.02 -16.97 -7.75
C ILE A 58 7.60 -17.10 -7.21
N LYS A 59 7.45 -17.29 -5.90
CA LYS A 59 6.12 -17.35 -5.27
C LYS A 59 5.38 -16.01 -5.35
N LEU A 60 6.07 -14.89 -5.17
CA LEU A 60 5.51 -13.56 -5.37
C LEU A 60 4.95 -13.39 -6.79
N GLN A 61 5.71 -13.80 -7.80
CA GLN A 61 5.26 -13.79 -9.20
C GLN A 61 4.05 -14.71 -9.42
N ASN A 62 4.04 -15.90 -8.84
CA ASN A 62 2.90 -16.82 -8.93
C ASN A 62 1.62 -16.27 -8.27
N ALA A 63 1.76 -15.46 -7.23
CA ALA A 63 0.65 -14.81 -6.53
C ALA A 63 0.26 -13.44 -7.13
N SER A 64 0.95 -12.96 -8.17
CA SER A 64 0.79 -11.60 -8.73
C SER A 64 -0.65 -11.21 -9.02
N SER A 65 -1.43 -12.06 -9.71
CA SER A 65 -2.85 -11.77 -10.01
C SER A 65 -3.72 -11.65 -8.75
N GLN A 66 -3.39 -12.40 -7.70
CA GLN A 66 -4.08 -12.30 -6.41
C GLN A 66 -3.72 -11.00 -5.70
N ILE A 67 -2.47 -10.54 -5.83
CA ILE A 67 -2.00 -9.28 -5.28
C ILE A 67 -2.61 -8.10 -6.05
N ASP A 68 -2.64 -8.12 -7.39
CA ASP A 68 -3.30 -7.11 -8.23
C ASP A 68 -4.74 -6.88 -7.78
N THR A 69 -5.47 -7.98 -7.58
CA THR A 69 -6.88 -7.97 -7.19
C THR A 69 -7.06 -7.45 -5.76
N TYR A 70 -6.18 -7.86 -4.85
CA TYR A 70 -6.16 -7.36 -3.47
C TYR A 70 -5.89 -5.84 -3.44
N ILE A 71 -4.86 -5.36 -4.15
CA ILE A 71 -4.53 -3.93 -4.19
C ILE A 71 -5.66 -3.12 -4.80
N GLN A 72 -6.25 -3.53 -5.92
CA GLN A 72 -7.39 -2.82 -6.52
C GLN A 72 -8.66 -2.83 -5.63
N ASN A 73 -8.77 -3.79 -4.71
CA ASN A 73 -9.87 -3.84 -3.74
C ASN A 73 -9.61 -2.94 -2.53
N LYS A 74 -8.39 -2.96 -2.00
CA LYS A 74 -8.03 -2.28 -0.75
C LYS A 74 -7.53 -0.85 -0.94
N PHE A 75 -7.04 -0.51 -2.12
CA PHE A 75 -6.54 0.81 -2.46
C PHE A 75 -7.35 1.35 -3.65
N GLU A 76 -8.33 2.19 -3.35
CA GLU A 76 -9.13 2.85 -4.37
C GLU A 76 -8.62 4.27 -4.61
N LEU A 77 -8.32 4.55 -5.87
CA LEU A 77 -7.96 5.87 -6.37
C LEU A 77 -9.14 6.40 -7.21
N ARG A 78 -9.56 7.63 -6.92
CA ARG A 78 -10.53 8.37 -7.74
C ARG A 78 -9.94 9.71 -8.14
N ILE A 79 -10.22 10.12 -9.37
CA ILE A 79 -9.91 11.45 -9.90
C ILE A 79 -11.22 12.08 -10.33
N ASP A 80 -11.56 13.25 -9.78
CA ASP A 80 -12.83 13.94 -10.01
C ASP A 80 -14.04 12.98 -9.90
N ASN A 81 -14.11 12.27 -8.77
CA ASN A 81 -15.11 11.27 -8.43
C ASN A 81 -15.20 10.04 -9.38
N SER A 82 -14.33 9.94 -10.38
CA SER A 82 -14.26 8.79 -11.28
C SER A 82 -13.26 7.76 -10.75
N LYS A 83 -13.71 6.52 -10.54
CA LYS A 83 -12.84 5.43 -10.09
C LYS A 83 -11.79 5.11 -11.16
N ILE A 84 -10.52 5.16 -10.75
CA ILE A 84 -9.37 4.87 -11.58
C ILE A 84 -8.99 3.40 -11.42
N LYS A 85 -8.75 2.73 -12.54
CA LYS A 85 -8.22 1.37 -12.58
C LYS A 85 -6.70 1.44 -12.66
N LEU A 86 -6.02 0.78 -11.73
CA LEU A 86 -4.57 0.60 -11.75
C LEU A 86 -4.20 -0.46 -12.79
N SER A 87 -3.05 -0.29 -13.46
CA SER A 87 -2.56 -1.14 -14.54
C SER A 87 -1.04 -1.35 -14.45
N GLU A 88 -0.51 -2.22 -15.31
CA GLU A 88 0.94 -2.44 -15.47
C GLU A 88 1.68 -2.78 -14.18
N PHE A 89 1.08 -3.64 -13.35
CA PHE A 89 1.65 -4.07 -12.09
C PHE A 89 3.01 -4.75 -12.25
N LYS A 90 3.96 -4.34 -11.41
CA LYS A 90 5.32 -4.87 -11.28
C LYS A 90 5.63 -5.09 -9.82
N TYR A 91 6.46 -6.10 -9.55
CA TYR A 91 6.69 -6.62 -8.22
C TYR A 91 8.17 -6.81 -7.93
N ASN A 92 8.62 -6.34 -6.78
CA ASN A 92 9.93 -6.68 -6.22
C ASN A 92 9.78 -7.18 -4.78
N LEU A 93 10.67 -8.08 -4.39
CA LEU A 93 10.85 -8.49 -3.01
C LEU A 93 12.25 -8.07 -2.56
N ILE A 94 12.32 -7.06 -1.68
CA ILE A 94 13.58 -6.54 -1.14
C ILE A 94 13.60 -6.86 0.35
N ASN A 95 14.37 -7.88 0.73
CA ASN A 95 14.32 -8.49 2.06
C ASN A 95 12.87 -8.93 2.37
N ASP A 96 12.25 -8.40 3.43
CA ASP A 96 10.85 -8.64 3.78
C ASP A 96 9.89 -7.55 3.29
N LEU A 97 10.32 -6.68 2.38
CA LEU A 97 9.48 -5.62 1.82
C LEU A 97 9.02 -5.99 0.41
N VAL A 98 7.71 -6.06 0.22
CA VAL A 98 7.08 -6.18 -1.10
C VAL A 98 6.87 -4.79 -1.67
N GLU A 99 7.50 -4.51 -2.81
CA GLU A 99 7.27 -3.29 -3.57
C GLU A 99 6.36 -3.60 -4.77
N ILE A 100 5.27 -2.83 -4.88
CA ILE A 100 4.26 -2.96 -5.93
C ILE A 100 4.22 -1.63 -6.68
N SER A 101 4.64 -1.66 -7.93
CA SER A 101 4.60 -0.50 -8.83
C SER A 101 3.49 -0.71 -9.86
N CYS A 102 2.65 0.29 -10.08
CA CYS A 102 1.61 0.27 -11.11
C CYS A 102 1.42 1.67 -11.69
N SER A 103 0.82 1.75 -12.86
CA SER A 103 0.45 3.00 -13.54
C SER A 103 -1.06 3.15 -13.59
N PHE A 104 -1.54 4.32 -14.00
CA PHE A 104 -2.94 4.51 -14.34
C PHE A 104 -3.12 5.64 -15.35
N ASP A 105 -4.19 5.55 -16.13
CA ASP A 105 -4.61 6.61 -17.02
C ASP A 105 -5.50 7.62 -16.30
N PHE A 106 -5.35 8.90 -16.66
CA PHE A 106 -6.15 9.98 -16.12
C PHE A 106 -6.34 11.09 -17.17
N LYS A 107 -7.27 12.00 -16.90
CA LYS A 107 -7.41 13.24 -17.69
C LYS A 107 -6.48 14.30 -17.12
N LYS A 108 -5.69 14.94 -17.98
CA LYS A 108 -4.65 15.92 -17.63
C LYS A 108 -5.14 16.97 -16.63
N ASP A 109 -6.35 17.47 -16.84
CA ASP A 109 -6.99 18.44 -15.96
C ASP A 109 -7.92 17.73 -14.97
N PHE A 110 -7.62 17.86 -13.69
CA PHE A 110 -8.44 17.39 -12.58
C PHE A 110 -8.37 18.35 -11.40
N ASN A 111 -9.38 18.32 -10.55
CA ASN A 111 -9.50 19.21 -9.40
C ASN A 111 -9.23 18.48 -8.08
N GLU A 112 -9.53 17.19 -8.03
CA GLU A 112 -9.39 16.41 -6.81
C GLU A 112 -8.91 14.98 -7.05
N ILE A 113 -8.14 14.49 -6.08
CA ILE A 113 -7.79 13.09 -5.96
C ILE A 113 -8.41 12.60 -4.65
N ASN A 114 -9.23 11.56 -4.72
CA ASN A 114 -9.78 10.88 -3.55
C ASN A 114 -9.13 9.49 -3.42
N ILE A 115 -8.68 9.17 -2.20
CA ILE A 115 -8.04 7.91 -1.86
C ILE A 115 -8.85 7.24 -0.77
N ILE A 116 -9.21 5.98 -1.01
CA ILE A 116 -9.73 5.08 0.03
C ILE A 116 -8.67 3.99 0.24
N ASN A 117 -8.11 3.92 1.43
CA ASN A 117 -7.03 2.97 1.76
C ASN A 117 -7.43 2.07 2.93
N ASN A 118 -7.69 0.80 2.60
CA ASN A 118 -8.06 -0.27 3.52
C ASN A 118 -6.96 -1.34 3.66
N ILE A 119 -5.76 -1.11 3.11
CA ILE A 119 -4.66 -2.09 3.15
C ILE A 119 -4.44 -2.57 4.59
N LEU A 120 -4.47 -3.89 4.83
CA LEU A 120 -4.17 -4.54 6.10
C LEU A 120 -5.14 -4.25 7.28
N PHE A 121 -6.21 -3.47 7.09
CA PHE A 121 -7.09 -3.09 8.20
C PHE A 121 -7.98 -4.21 8.73
N GLU A 122 -8.24 -5.23 7.92
CA GLU A 122 -9.00 -6.40 8.35
C GLU A 122 -8.21 -7.31 9.30
N VAL A 123 -6.88 -7.36 9.13
CA VAL A 123 -5.99 -8.13 10.01
C VAL A 123 -5.54 -7.29 11.20
N TYR A 124 -5.10 -6.05 10.97
CA TYR A 124 -4.48 -5.21 12.00
C TYR A 124 -5.22 -3.87 12.15
N LYS A 125 -6.13 -3.77 13.13
CA LYS A 125 -6.87 -2.51 13.40
C LYS A 125 -5.98 -1.32 13.80
N ILE A 126 -4.77 -1.58 14.29
CA ILE A 126 -3.80 -0.55 14.70
C ILE A 126 -2.89 -0.08 13.57
N GLN A 127 -2.95 -0.73 12.41
CA GLN A 127 -2.21 -0.38 11.20
C GLN A 127 -2.36 1.11 10.86
N LYS A 128 -1.28 1.67 10.30
CA LYS A 128 -1.28 3.00 9.68
C LYS A 128 -0.84 2.89 8.23
N ASN A 129 -1.57 3.50 7.31
CA ASN A 129 -1.17 3.53 5.90
C ASN A 129 -0.83 4.98 5.54
N VAL A 130 0.40 5.24 5.13
CA VAL A 130 0.85 6.59 4.77
C VAL A 130 0.78 6.75 3.26
N VAL A 131 0.05 7.75 2.78
CA VAL A 131 -0.01 8.07 1.35
C VAL A 131 0.65 9.42 1.11
N PHE A 132 1.57 9.47 0.16
CA PHE A 132 2.16 10.68 -0.40
C PHE A 132 1.65 10.87 -1.82
N ILE A 133 1.20 12.07 -2.16
CA ILE A 133 0.73 12.41 -3.49
C ILE A 133 1.52 13.62 -3.99
N ASN A 134 2.27 13.38 -5.07
CA ASN A 134 3.06 14.39 -5.74
C ASN A 134 2.42 14.68 -7.10
N VAL A 135 1.87 15.88 -7.27
CA VAL A 135 1.32 16.37 -8.54
C VAL A 135 2.16 17.56 -8.94
N GLU A 136 2.93 17.42 -10.02
CA GLU A 136 3.88 18.45 -10.47
C GLU A 136 4.81 18.92 -9.32
N LYS A 137 4.61 20.16 -8.86
CA LYS A 137 5.38 20.80 -7.77
C LYS A 137 4.67 20.76 -6.42
N GLN A 138 3.44 20.26 -6.36
CA GLN A 138 2.66 20.15 -5.13
C GLN A 138 2.86 18.76 -4.51
N SER A 139 3.12 18.72 -3.21
CA SER A 139 3.16 17.47 -2.44
C SER A 139 2.17 17.55 -1.28
N LYS A 140 1.35 16.50 -1.14
CA LYS A 140 0.38 16.33 -0.05
C LYS A 140 0.53 14.93 0.52
N SER A 141 0.16 14.76 1.79
CA SER A 141 0.18 13.44 2.41
C SER A 141 -0.95 13.29 3.43
N HIS A 142 -1.28 12.03 3.72
CA HIS A 142 -2.23 11.68 4.77
C HIS A 142 -1.86 10.35 5.39
N ILE A 143 -2.12 10.21 6.69
CA ILE A 143 -1.95 8.95 7.43
C ILE A 143 -3.35 8.38 7.69
N PHE A 144 -3.68 7.29 7.00
CA PHE A 144 -4.92 6.56 7.16
C PHE A 144 -4.84 5.62 8.36
N SER A 145 -6.00 5.35 8.96
CA SER A 145 -6.17 4.42 10.07
C SER A 145 -7.51 3.71 10.00
N PHE A 146 -7.74 2.71 10.83
CA PHE A 146 -9.01 1.96 10.81
C PHE A 146 -10.27 2.83 10.95
N SER A 147 -10.20 3.96 11.65
CA SER A 147 -11.30 4.94 11.81
C SER A 147 -11.27 6.08 10.78
N ASP A 148 -10.24 6.17 9.94
CA ASP A 148 -10.04 7.23 8.95
C ASP A 148 -9.44 6.61 7.67
N ARG A 149 -10.33 6.20 6.77
CA ARG A 149 -9.98 5.34 5.62
C ARG A 149 -10.07 6.05 4.27
N GLU A 150 -10.54 7.29 4.25
CA GLU A 150 -10.82 8.03 3.03
C GLU A 150 -10.37 9.48 3.16
N LYS A 151 -9.69 9.99 2.13
CA LYS A 151 -9.26 11.38 2.07
C LYS A 151 -9.33 11.92 0.65
N THR A 152 -10.00 13.06 0.50
CA THR A 152 -9.94 13.88 -0.71
C THR A 152 -8.86 14.97 -0.58
N PHE A 153 -8.08 15.13 -1.64
CA PHE A 153 -7.04 16.13 -1.82
C PHE A 153 -7.40 17.02 -3.01
N SER A 154 -7.72 18.28 -2.75
CA SER A 154 -8.02 19.28 -3.79
C SER A 154 -6.74 19.92 -4.30
N TYR A 155 -6.58 20.14 -5.61
CA TYR A 155 -5.37 20.65 -6.28
C TYR A 155 -5.56 21.98 -7.00
#